data_AF-W0AKU0-F1
#
_entry.id   AF-W0AKU0-F1
#
_cell.length_a   1.000
_cell.length_b   1.000
_cell.length_c   1.000
_cell.angle_alpha   90.00
_cell.angle_beta   90.00
_cell.angle_gamma   90.00
#
_symmetry.space_group_name_H-M   'P 1'
#
loop_
_entity.id
_entity.type
_entity.pdbx_description
1 polymer ?
#
loop_
_entity_poly.entity_id
_entity_poly.type
_entity_poly.pdbx_seq_one_letter_code
_entity_poly.pdbx_strand_id
1 'polypeptide(L)'
;MPFMTILAGVMLAVEPVAVPACTLPPLSVDVDLESFVASGRDASPERIAAIRMGTMANLGRAFYLLCTDGKVTQATLAGRALTIRNGEGAADPRFYVAEGAPKRLVLQFAFGDGPPPSTAQASHALLCLAHPHEGACAVDDA
;
A
#
# COMPACT_ATOMS: atom_id res chain seq x y z
N MET A 1 -14.63 -62.45 32.71
CA MET A 1 -13.72 -61.29 32.61
C MET A 1 -13.98 -60.61 31.28
N PRO A 2 -14.73 -59.49 31.19
CA PRO A 2 -14.84 -58.75 29.94
C PRO A 2 -13.72 -57.70 29.82
N PHE A 3 -12.99 -57.75 28.71
CA PHE A 3 -12.07 -56.71 28.25
C PHE A 3 -12.88 -55.51 27.75
N MET A 4 -12.59 -54.33 28.28
CA MET A 4 -13.23 -53.06 27.92
C MET A 4 -12.23 -52.25 27.11
N THR A 5 -12.47 -52.12 25.80
CA THR A 5 -11.64 -51.34 24.88
C THR A 5 -11.97 -49.85 25.01
N ILE A 6 -10.99 -49.04 25.40
CA ILE A 6 -11.10 -47.58 25.43
C ILE A 6 -10.61 -47.04 24.09
N LEU A 7 -11.52 -46.45 23.31
CA LEU A 7 -11.19 -45.64 22.12
C LEU A 7 -10.70 -44.27 22.60
N ALA A 8 -9.39 -44.05 22.57
CA ALA A 8 -8.80 -42.73 22.74
C ALA A 8 -9.10 -41.88 21.50
N GLY A 9 -10.05 -40.95 21.66
CA GLY A 9 -10.34 -39.93 20.64
C GLY A 9 -9.15 -39.00 20.47
N VAL A 10 -8.58 -38.99 19.28
CA VAL A 10 -7.57 -38.02 18.86
C VAL A 10 -8.27 -36.66 18.71
N MET A 11 -8.16 -35.80 19.73
CA MET A 11 -8.46 -34.39 19.59
C MET A 11 -7.35 -33.75 18.74
N LEU A 12 -7.61 -33.57 17.45
CA LEU A 12 -6.81 -32.71 16.60
C LEU A 12 -6.93 -31.29 17.15
N ALA A 13 -5.87 -30.80 17.78
CA ALA A 13 -5.73 -29.40 18.15
C ALA A 13 -5.72 -28.58 16.85
N VAL A 14 -6.82 -27.89 16.56
CA VAL A 14 -6.87 -26.88 15.50
C VAL A 14 -6.08 -25.69 16.00
N GLU A 15 -4.83 -25.58 15.57
CA GLU A 15 -4.03 -24.38 15.85
C GLU A 15 -4.79 -23.16 15.30
N PRO A 16 -5.00 -22.11 16.10
CA PRO A 16 -5.66 -20.91 15.62
C PRO A 16 -4.81 -20.35 14.48
N VAL A 17 -5.33 -20.44 13.26
CA VAL A 17 -4.73 -19.78 12.09
C VAL A 17 -4.71 -18.30 12.41
N ALA A 18 -3.53 -17.76 12.71
CA ALA A 18 -3.35 -16.35 12.97
C ALA A 18 -3.85 -15.60 11.73
N VAL A 19 -5.01 -14.96 11.85
CA VAL A 19 -5.52 -14.10 10.78
C VAL A 19 -4.47 -13.02 10.58
N PRO A 20 -3.86 -12.89 9.39
CA PRO A 20 -2.89 -11.83 9.15
C PRO A 20 -3.59 -10.52 9.48
N ALA A 21 -3.00 -9.75 10.40
CA ALA A 21 -3.56 -8.46 10.76
C ALA A 21 -3.58 -7.60 9.49
N CYS A 22 -4.76 -7.32 8.94
CA CYS A 22 -4.95 -6.48 7.76
C CYS A 22 -4.75 -4.98 8.06
N THR A 23 -3.77 -4.69 8.89
CA THR A 23 -3.29 -3.35 9.22
C THR A 23 -2.16 -3.00 8.28
N LEU A 24 -2.16 -1.77 7.79
CA LEU A 24 -1.04 -1.24 7.01
C LEU A 24 0.27 -1.44 7.80
N PRO A 25 1.30 -2.09 7.22
CA PRO A 25 2.58 -2.23 7.89
C PRO A 25 3.20 -0.85 8.15
N PRO A 26 4.10 -0.72 9.13
CA PRO A 26 4.82 0.53 9.36
C PRO A 26 5.61 0.91 8.10
N LEU A 27 5.32 2.09 7.56
CA LEU A 27 5.97 2.64 6.37
C LEU A 27 6.60 3.98 6.73
N SER A 28 7.88 4.15 6.40
CA SER A 28 8.49 5.48 6.35
C SER A 28 7.91 6.22 5.15
N VAL A 29 7.44 7.45 5.36
CA VAL A 29 6.77 8.25 4.32
C VAL A 29 7.44 9.60 4.26
N ASP A 30 8.00 9.89 3.09
CA ASP A 30 8.60 11.17 2.75
C ASP A 30 7.84 11.81 1.58
N VAL A 31 7.89 13.14 1.49
CA VAL A 31 7.36 13.90 0.35
C VAL A 31 8.55 14.51 -0.39
N ASP A 32 8.62 14.30 -1.70
CA ASP A 32 9.64 14.88 -2.56
C ASP A 32 9.39 16.38 -2.74
N LEU A 33 9.96 17.19 -1.84
CA LEU A 33 9.79 18.64 -1.83
C LEU A 33 10.32 19.33 -3.09
N GLU A 34 11.39 18.78 -3.68
CA GLU A 34 11.99 19.34 -4.89
C GLU A 34 10.99 19.30 -6.06
N SER A 35 10.20 18.21 -6.17
CA SER A 35 9.13 18.11 -7.17
C SER A 35 8.02 19.16 -7.01
N PHE A 36 7.73 19.61 -5.78
CA PHE A 36 6.74 20.66 -5.51
C PHE A 36 7.28 22.05 -5.86
N VAL A 37 8.52 22.33 -5.46
CA VAL A 37 9.19 23.61 -5.76
C VAL A 37 9.37 23.78 -7.27
N ALA A 38 9.84 22.73 -7.96
CA ALA A 38 10.07 22.75 -9.41
C ALA A 38 8.78 22.99 -10.22
N SER A 39 7.62 22.57 -9.69
CA SER A 39 6.31 22.78 -10.32
C SER A 39 5.63 24.10 -9.90
N GLY A 40 6.33 24.96 -9.15
CA GLY A 40 5.82 26.26 -8.68
C GLY A 40 4.67 26.15 -7.67
N ARG A 41 4.59 25.04 -6.92
CA ARG A 41 3.46 24.72 -6.04
C ARG A 41 3.76 25.00 -4.58
N ASP A 42 2.69 25.16 -3.79
CA ASP A 42 2.81 25.34 -2.35
C ASP A 42 3.44 24.11 -1.69
N ALA A 43 4.66 24.31 -1.17
CA ALA A 43 5.43 23.33 -0.41
C ALA A 43 5.48 23.70 1.09
N SER A 44 4.51 24.49 1.57
CA SER A 44 4.43 24.88 2.98
C SER A 44 4.34 23.63 3.88
N PRO A 45 4.94 23.65 5.09
CA PRO A 45 4.91 22.51 6.00
C PRO A 45 3.49 22.01 6.31
N GLU A 46 2.51 22.93 6.39
CA GLU A 46 1.10 22.59 6.63
C GLU A 46 0.50 21.81 5.46
N ARG A 47 0.73 22.27 4.23
CA ARG A 47 0.28 21.58 3.01
C ARG A 47 0.89 20.18 2.92
N ILE A 48 2.20 20.07 3.14
CA ILE A 48 2.92 18.78 3.11
C ILE A 48 2.41 17.83 4.19
N ALA A 49 2.14 18.33 5.40
CA ALA A 49 1.55 17.53 6.47
C ALA A 49 0.15 17.00 6.11
N ALA A 50 -0.72 17.84 5.54
CA ALA A 50 -2.05 17.44 5.10
C ALA A 50 -2.00 16.35 4.01
N ILE A 51 -1.08 16.51 3.05
CA ILE A 51 -0.83 15.54 1.98
C ILE A 51 -0.42 14.19 2.56
N ARG A 52 0.58 14.19 3.45
CA ARG A 52 1.09 12.98 4.09
C ARG A 52 -0.01 12.26 4.89
N MET A 53 -0.74 12.99 5.73
CA MET A 53 -1.80 12.41 6.56
C MET A 53 -2.94 11.83 5.71
N GLY A 54 -3.45 12.59 4.74
CA GLY A 54 -4.55 12.12 3.88
C GLY A 54 -4.16 10.93 3.02
N THR A 55 -2.94 10.93 2.48
CA THR A 55 -2.40 9.80 1.72
C THR A 55 -2.31 8.54 2.57
N MET A 56 -1.78 8.65 3.79
CA MET A 56 -1.65 7.49 4.69
C MET A 56 -3.00 6.97 5.17
N ALA A 57 -3.96 7.85 5.44
CA ALA A 57 -5.32 7.44 5.80
C ALA A 57 -5.99 6.64 4.67
N ASN A 58 -5.92 7.15 3.43
CA ASN A 58 -6.54 6.49 2.28
C ASN A 58 -5.80 5.21 1.86
N LEU A 59 -4.46 5.20 1.96
CA LEU A 59 -3.64 4.02 1.73
C LEU A 59 -3.93 2.92 2.77
N GLY A 60 -4.05 3.29 4.04
CA GLY A 60 -4.39 2.35 5.11
C GLY A 60 -5.77 1.73 4.91
N ARG A 61 -6.76 2.53 4.52
CA ARG A 61 -8.10 2.04 4.19
C ARG A 61 -8.10 1.12 2.97
N ALA A 62 -7.38 1.49 1.90
CA ALA A 62 -7.25 0.69 0.70
C ALA A 62 -6.56 -0.66 0.99
N PHE A 63 -5.47 -0.64 1.76
CA PHE A 63 -4.76 -1.84 2.18
C PHE A 63 -5.64 -2.77 3.00
N TYR A 64 -6.37 -2.23 3.98
CA TYR A 64 -7.29 -3.01 4.81
C TYR A 64 -8.30 -3.76 3.94
N LEU A 65 -9.00 -3.04 3.04
CA LEU A 65 -10.02 -3.63 2.16
C LEU A 65 -9.46 -4.73 1.25
N LEU A 66 -8.30 -4.47 0.64
CA LEU A 66 -7.69 -5.44 -0.27
C LEU A 66 -7.07 -6.64 0.47
N CYS A 67 -6.57 -6.43 1.69
CA CYS A 67 -6.02 -7.50 2.51
C CYS A 67 -7.12 -8.42 3.02
N THR A 68 -8.27 -7.88 3.44
CA THR A 68 -9.42 -8.70 3.83
C THR A 68 -9.98 -9.52 2.67
N ASP A 69 -9.83 -9.02 1.44
CA ASP A 69 -10.16 -9.73 0.20
C ASP A 69 -9.06 -10.72 -0.26
N GLY A 70 -7.92 -10.79 0.44
CA GLY A 70 -6.78 -11.64 0.07
C GLY A 70 -6.00 -11.19 -1.18
N LYS A 71 -6.25 -9.98 -1.68
CA LYS A 71 -5.63 -9.44 -2.91
C LYS A 71 -4.27 -8.79 -2.67
N VAL A 72 -4.01 -8.33 -1.45
CA VAL A 72 -2.69 -7.82 -1.02
C VAL A 72 -2.35 -8.39 0.34
N THR A 73 -1.06 -8.43 0.67
CA THR A 73 -0.59 -8.91 1.98
C THR A 73 0.37 -7.90 2.59
N GLN A 74 0.71 -8.06 3.87
CA GLN A 74 1.74 -7.22 4.49
C GLN A 74 3.07 -7.29 3.72
N ALA A 75 3.38 -8.44 3.13
CA ALA A 75 4.59 -8.64 2.33
C ALA A 75 4.63 -7.77 1.06
N THR A 76 3.47 -7.36 0.51
CA THR A 76 3.38 -6.43 -0.62
C THR A 76 4.11 -5.11 -0.31
N LEU A 77 4.05 -4.66 0.95
CA LEU A 77 4.60 -3.38 1.42
C LEU A 77 5.76 -3.52 2.42
N ALA A 78 6.07 -4.73 2.87
CA ALA A 78 7.04 -4.96 3.94
C ALA A 78 8.44 -4.43 3.61
N GLY A 79 9.01 -3.68 4.56
CA GLY A 79 10.36 -3.12 4.45
C GLY A 79 10.50 -2.02 3.38
N ARG A 80 9.39 -1.51 2.86
CA ARG A 80 9.40 -0.46 1.84
C ARG A 80 9.28 0.93 2.46
N ALA A 81 9.94 1.91 1.85
CA ALA A 81 9.74 3.33 2.13
C ALA A 81 8.88 3.93 1.02
N LEU A 82 7.96 4.81 1.40
CA LEU A 82 7.05 5.52 0.50
C LEU A 82 7.56 6.94 0.26
N THR A 83 7.79 7.29 -0.99
CA THR A 83 8.02 8.68 -1.41
C THR A 83 6.80 9.18 -2.16
N ILE A 84 6.18 10.25 -1.69
CA ILE A 84 5.07 10.93 -2.38
C ILE A 84 5.69 12.02 -3.27
N ARG A 85 5.45 11.96 -4.57
CA ARG A 85 5.99 12.91 -5.55
C ARG A 85 4.87 13.57 -6.33
N ASN A 86 5.06 14.84 -6.71
CA ASN A 86 4.22 15.47 -7.71
C ASN A 86 4.53 14.91 -9.11
N GLY A 87 3.56 14.22 -9.71
CA GLY A 87 3.63 13.79 -11.10
C GLY A 87 3.09 14.88 -12.01
N GLU A 88 3.97 15.64 -12.63
CA GLU A 88 3.56 16.54 -13.72
C GLU A 88 2.84 15.72 -14.80
N GLY A 89 1.56 16.03 -15.04
CA GLY A 89 0.73 15.35 -16.05
C GLY A 89 0.06 14.04 -15.62
N ALA A 90 0.25 13.54 -14.39
CA ALA A 90 -0.39 12.30 -13.94
C ALA A 90 -1.87 12.53 -13.54
N ALA A 91 -2.81 12.23 -14.46
CA ALA A 91 -4.25 12.30 -14.18
C ALA A 91 -4.70 11.24 -13.16
N ASP A 92 -4.07 10.07 -13.26
CA ASP A 92 -4.32 8.91 -12.45
C ASP A 92 -3.03 8.32 -11.93
N PRO A 93 -3.13 7.50 -10.88
CA PRO A 93 -2.09 7.73 -9.95
C PRO A 93 -1.51 6.45 -9.35
N ARG A 94 -0.17 6.42 -9.26
CA ARG A 94 0.56 5.19 -9.51
C ARG A 94 1.65 4.91 -8.50
N PHE A 95 1.81 3.64 -8.14
CA PHE A 95 3.00 3.14 -7.47
C PHE A 95 3.99 2.64 -8.51
N TYR A 96 5.25 3.04 -8.37
CA TYR A 96 6.36 2.36 -9.04
C TYR A 96 7.54 2.23 -8.10
N VAL A 97 8.47 1.32 -8.43
CA VAL A 97 9.72 1.16 -7.68
C VAL A 97 10.71 2.17 -8.22
N ALA A 98 11.31 2.99 -7.35
CA ALA A 98 12.34 3.94 -7.80
C ALA A 98 13.52 3.16 -8.41
N GLU A 99 14.01 3.62 -9.57
CA GLU A 99 15.18 3.03 -10.20
C GLU A 99 16.38 3.05 -9.24
N GLY A 100 17.11 1.94 -9.18
CA GLY A 100 18.33 1.82 -8.37
C GLY A 100 18.14 1.67 -6.86
N ALA A 101 16.92 1.73 -6.32
CA ALA A 101 16.66 1.63 -4.89
C ALA A 101 15.68 0.47 -4.56
N PRO A 102 16.18 -0.76 -4.34
CA PRO A 102 15.31 -1.83 -3.87
C PRO A 102 14.65 -1.38 -2.56
N LYS A 103 13.33 -1.54 -2.49
CA LYS A 103 12.46 -1.16 -1.36
C LYS A 103 12.02 0.31 -1.30
N ARG A 104 12.35 1.19 -2.24
CA ARG A 104 11.71 2.52 -2.31
C ARG A 104 10.55 2.51 -3.31
N LEU A 105 9.35 2.72 -2.80
CA LEU A 105 8.14 2.92 -3.59
C LEU A 105 7.90 4.40 -3.77
N VAL A 106 7.65 4.81 -5.01
CA VAL A 106 7.18 6.15 -5.32
C VAL A 106 5.69 6.08 -5.60
N LEU A 107 4.92 6.87 -4.86
CA LEU A 107 3.54 7.17 -5.18
C LEU A 107 3.51 8.50 -5.92
N GLN A 108 3.28 8.43 -7.23
CA GLN A 108 3.26 9.59 -8.11
C GLN A 108 1.82 9.93 -8.52
N PHE A 109 1.44 11.17 -8.22
CA PHE A 109 0.09 11.71 -8.38
C PHE A 109 0.19 13.20 -8.73
N ALA A 110 -0.76 13.76 -9.49
CA ALA A 110 -0.87 15.21 -9.65
C ALA A 110 -1.39 15.86 -8.36
N PHE A 111 -0.49 16.31 -7.49
CA PHE A 111 -0.84 17.10 -6.30
C PHE A 111 -0.99 18.60 -6.57
N GLY A 112 -0.71 19.03 -7.81
CA GLY A 112 -0.59 20.42 -8.22
C GLY A 112 -1.69 21.33 -7.66
N ASP A 113 -2.95 20.86 -7.65
CA ASP A 113 -4.10 21.50 -6.99
C ASP A 113 -5.10 20.48 -6.37
N GLY A 114 -4.80 19.18 -6.47
CA GLY A 114 -5.72 18.09 -6.10
C GLY A 114 -5.68 17.70 -4.62
N PRO A 115 -6.71 17.00 -4.13
CA PRO A 115 -6.67 16.35 -2.81
C PRO A 115 -5.69 15.15 -2.82
N PRO A 116 -5.36 14.60 -1.64
CA PRO A 116 -4.68 13.32 -1.55
C PRO A 116 -5.40 12.20 -2.32
N PRO A 117 -4.68 11.13 -2.73
CA PRO A 117 -5.25 9.97 -3.41
C PRO A 117 -6.55 9.52 -2.76
N SER A 118 -7.63 9.33 -3.53
CA SER A 118 -8.82 8.68 -2.99
C SER A 118 -8.51 7.23 -2.59
N THR A 119 -9.34 6.63 -1.74
CA THR A 119 -9.20 5.20 -1.39
C THR A 119 -9.27 4.31 -2.63
N ALA A 120 -10.12 4.61 -3.61
CA ALA A 120 -10.24 3.84 -4.85
C ALA A 120 -8.96 3.89 -5.68
N GLN A 121 -8.36 5.08 -5.82
CA GLN A 121 -7.07 5.27 -6.50
C GLN A 121 -5.94 4.54 -5.77
N ALA A 122 -5.89 4.62 -4.44
CA ALA A 122 -4.92 3.87 -3.65
C ALA A 122 -5.11 2.35 -3.77
N SER A 123 -6.34 1.86 -3.84
CA SER A 123 -6.64 0.44 -4.07
C SER A 123 -6.16 -0.02 -5.44
N HIS A 124 -6.46 0.74 -6.50
CA HIS A 124 -5.98 0.43 -7.84
C HIS A 124 -4.45 0.35 -7.89
N ALA A 125 -3.77 1.35 -7.32
CA ALA A 125 -2.32 1.38 -7.29
C ALA A 125 -1.72 0.20 -6.49
N LEU A 126 -2.32 -0.19 -5.36
CA LEU A 126 -1.87 -1.34 -4.56
C LEU A 126 -2.06 -2.67 -5.29
N LEU A 127 -3.17 -2.83 -6.02
CA LEU A 127 -3.39 -4.01 -6.87
C LEU A 127 -2.30 -4.10 -7.93
N CYS A 128 -1.98 -2.99 -8.59
CA CYS A 128 -0.90 -2.96 -9.57
C CYS A 128 0.47 -3.24 -8.99
N LEU A 129 0.73 -2.83 -7.76
CA LEU A 129 1.98 -3.19 -7.09
C LEU A 129 2.06 -4.70 -6.80
N ALA A 130 0.96 -5.33 -6.38
CA ALA A 130 0.91 -6.76 -6.10
C ALA A 130 0.90 -7.60 -7.39
N HIS A 131 0.29 -7.08 -8.46
CA HIS A 131 0.03 -7.76 -9.73
C HIS A 131 0.39 -6.86 -10.92
N PRO A 132 1.70 -6.58 -11.14
CA PRO A 132 2.13 -5.58 -12.14
C PRO A 132 1.84 -5.96 -13.60
N HIS A 133 1.55 -7.24 -13.87
CA HIS A 133 1.26 -7.75 -15.21
C HIS A 133 -0.24 -7.98 -15.47
N GLU A 134 -1.11 -7.59 -14.54
CA GLU A 134 -2.55 -7.78 -14.67
C GLU A 134 -3.23 -6.52 -15.26
N GLY A 135 -4.26 -6.75 -16.08
CA GLY A 135 -4.89 -5.74 -16.93
C GLY A 135 -5.53 -4.59 -16.15
N ALA A 136 -5.11 -3.36 -16.53
CA ALA A 136 -5.39 -2.03 -15.97
C ALA A 136 -4.17 -1.36 -15.31
N CYS A 137 -3.10 -2.10 -15.07
CA CYS A 137 -1.85 -1.53 -14.59
C CYS A 137 -1.08 -0.92 -15.76
N ALA A 138 -1.12 0.42 -15.86
CA ALA A 138 -0.28 1.16 -16.78
C ALA A 138 1.19 0.94 -16.40
N VAL A 139 1.84 0.03 -17.11
CA VAL A 139 3.30 -0.10 -17.13
C VAL A 139 3.76 0.92 -18.17
N ASP A 140 3.80 2.20 -17.79
CA ASP A 140 4.66 3.12 -18.54
C ASP A 140 6.08 2.72 -18.17
N ASP A 141 6.82 2.17 -19.14
CA ASP A 141 8.27 2.01 -19.05
C ASP A 141 8.85 3.33 -18.54
N ALA A 142 9.54 3.27 -17.40
CA ALA A 142 10.32 4.39 -16.88
C ALA A 142 11.45 4.74 -17.87
#